data_AF-A0A529XRN4-F1
#
_entry.id   AF-A0A529XRN4-F1
#
_cell.length_a   1.000
_cell.length_b   1.000
_cell.length_c   1.000
_cell.angle_alpha   90.00
_cell.angle_beta   90.00
_cell.angle_gamma   90.00
#
_symmetry.space_group_name_H-M   'P 1'
#
loop_
_entity.id
_entity.type
_entity.pdbx_description
1 polymer ?
#
loop_
_entity_poly.entity_id
_entity_poly.type
_entity_poly.pdbx_seq_one_letter_code
_entity_poly.pdbx_strand_id
1 'polypeptide(L)'
;MVFAIMPVFALSGIGTPAFQALVTRQVDAERQGQLQGVLASAVSLATIIAPLAFSTVYFATQKEWPGAIWLSVIAINLVAVPLVLLGTRRHQASGVAVGANLSRSSF
;
A
#
# COMPACT_ATOMS: atom_id res chain seq x y z
N MET A 1 -27.63 11.78 -5.77
CA MET A 1 -26.35 11.36 -6.38
C MET A 1 -25.18 11.41 -5.39
N VAL A 2 -24.90 12.56 -4.73
CA VAL A 2 -23.81 12.66 -3.72
C VAL A 2 -23.97 11.71 -2.52
N PHE A 3 -25.18 11.56 -1.97
CA PHE A 3 -25.41 10.62 -0.85
C PHE A 3 -25.22 9.15 -1.21
N ALA A 4 -25.32 8.79 -2.50
CA ALA A 4 -25.14 7.41 -2.95
C ALA A 4 -23.66 7.02 -3.06
N ILE A 5 -22.76 7.98 -3.32
CA ILE A 5 -21.30 7.72 -3.39
C ILE A 5 -20.60 7.92 -2.04
N MET A 6 -21.26 8.56 -1.07
CA MET A 6 -20.72 8.78 0.27
C MET A 6 -20.22 7.52 0.98
N PRO A 7 -20.92 6.37 0.97
CA PRO A 7 -20.40 5.15 1.57
C PRO A 7 -19.07 4.69 0.96
N VAL A 8 -18.91 4.82 -0.35
CA VAL A 8 -17.67 4.46 -1.07
C VAL A 8 -16.52 5.39 -0.67
N PHE A 9 -16.78 6.71 -0.60
CA PHE A 9 -15.78 7.66 -0.12
C PHE A 9 -15.43 7.45 1.36
N ALA A 10 -16.40 7.14 2.21
CA ALA A 10 -16.16 6.86 3.63
C ALA A 10 -15.24 5.62 3.81
N LEU A 11 -15.44 4.58 2.99
CA LEU A 11 -14.58 3.40 2.97
C LEU A 11 -13.17 3.68 2.43
N SER A 12 -12.97 4.74 1.62
CA SER A 12 -11.62 5.11 1.18
C SER A 12 -10.74 5.62 2.33
N GLY A 13 -11.35 6.17 3.40
CA GLY A 13 -10.64 6.76 4.53
C GLY A 13 -10.03 5.76 5.52
N ILE A 14 -10.44 4.48 5.49
CA ILE A 14 -9.96 3.48 6.46
C ILE A 14 -8.65 2.79 6.05
N GLY A 15 -8.24 2.92 4.78
CA GLY A 15 -7.09 2.18 4.24
C GLY A 15 -5.77 2.54 4.94
N THR A 16 -5.47 3.83 5.07
CA THR A 16 -4.25 4.33 5.72
C THR A 16 -4.13 3.92 7.19
N PRO A 17 -5.12 4.15 8.07
CA PRO A 17 -5.02 3.74 9.47
C PRO A 17 -5.00 2.21 9.62
N ALA A 18 -5.72 1.46 8.78
CA ALA A 18 -5.66 -0.01 8.79
C ALA A 18 -4.26 -0.52 8.42
N PHE A 19 -3.64 0.05 7.38
CA PHE A 19 -2.26 -0.27 7.00
C PHE A 19 -1.27 0.07 8.12
N GLN A 20 -1.37 1.27 8.70
CA GLN A 20 -0.51 1.66 9.84
C GLN A 20 -0.66 0.72 11.03
N ALA A 21 -1.87 0.26 11.35
CA ALA A 21 -2.09 -0.73 12.40
C ALA A 21 -1.46 -2.10 12.07
N LEU A 22 -1.50 -2.54 10.81
CA LEU A 22 -0.88 -3.80 10.39
C LEU A 22 0.65 -3.76 10.46
N VAL A 23 1.26 -2.64 10.08
CA VAL A 23 2.72 -2.51 10.05
C VAL A 23 3.29 -2.28 11.46
N THR A 24 2.63 -1.48 12.29
CA THR A 24 3.09 -1.23 13.68
C THR A 24 3.01 -2.47 14.58
N ARG A 25 2.11 -3.42 14.29
CA ARG A 25 2.05 -4.73 14.97
C ARG A 25 3.26 -5.63 14.71
N GLN A 26 4.10 -5.32 13.73
CA GLN A 26 5.27 -6.12 13.36
C GLN A 26 6.55 -5.68 14.10
N VAL A 27 6.47 -4.62 14.92
CA VAL A 27 7.62 -4.08 15.64
C VAL A 27 7.25 -3.81 17.10
N ASP A 28 8.22 -3.96 18.00
CA ASP A 28 8.06 -3.62 19.41
C ASP A 28 7.85 -2.11 19.60
N ALA A 29 7.25 -1.73 20.74
CA ALA A 29 6.94 -0.33 21.07
C ALA A 29 8.16 0.59 20.94
N GLU A 30 9.34 0.11 21.33
CA GLU A 30 10.61 0.86 21.27
C GLU A 30 11.04 1.22 19.84
N ARG A 31 10.56 0.49 18.83
CA ARG A 31 10.93 0.68 17.41
C ARG A 31 9.85 1.36 16.58
N GLN A 32 8.70 1.69 17.17
CA GLN A 32 7.61 2.35 16.44
C GLN A 32 8.03 3.71 15.86
N GLY A 33 8.85 4.48 16.58
CA GLY A 33 9.38 5.75 16.08
C GLY A 33 10.24 5.57 14.81
N GLN A 34 11.08 4.54 14.77
CA GLN A 34 11.91 4.23 13.59
C GLN A 34 11.04 3.81 12.41
N LEU A 35 10.04 2.94 12.65
CA LEU A 35 9.10 2.50 11.63
C LEU A 35 8.33 3.69 11.04
N GLN A 36 7.80 4.57 11.88
CA GLN A 36 7.07 5.76 11.44
C GLN A 36 8.00 6.74 10.70
N GLY A 37 9.27 6.85 11.10
CA GLY A 37 10.29 7.61 10.37
C GLY A 37 10.53 7.08 8.96
N VAL A 38 10.60 5.75 8.78
CA VAL A 38 10.73 5.10 7.46
C VAL A 38 9.47 5.32 6.61
N LEU A 39 8.29 5.13 7.18
CA LEU A 39 7.02 5.35 6.49
C LEU A 39 6.87 6.82 6.06
N ALA A 40 7.14 7.76 6.97
CA ALA A 40 7.11 9.18 6.67
C ALA A 40 8.10 9.54 5.56
N SER A 41 9.33 9.01 5.63
CA SER A 41 10.38 9.26 4.62
C SER A 41 10.00 8.70 3.25
N ALA A 42 9.39 7.50 3.20
CA ALA A 42 8.88 6.90 1.97
C ALA A 42 7.75 7.74 1.36
N VAL A 43 6.82 8.23 2.19
CA VAL A 43 5.76 9.14 1.76
C VAL A 43 6.35 10.45 1.25
N SER A 44 7.29 11.07 1.95
CA SER A 44 7.97 12.29 1.50
C SER A 44 8.63 12.11 0.14
N LEU A 45 9.35 11.01 -0.06
CA LEU A 45 9.95 10.70 -1.36
C LEU A 45 8.88 10.53 -2.44
N ALA A 46 7.79 9.82 -2.15
CA ALA A 46 6.67 9.66 -3.07
C ALA A 46 6.02 11.01 -3.43
N THR A 47 5.88 11.93 -2.46
CA THR A 47 5.32 13.28 -2.72
C THR A 47 6.20 14.15 -3.60
N ILE A 48 7.51 13.89 -3.67
CA ILE A 48 8.43 14.58 -4.59
C ILE A 48 8.38 13.93 -5.97
N ILE A 49 8.46 12.59 -6.03
CA ILE A 49 8.56 11.86 -7.29
C ILE A 49 7.23 11.83 -8.05
N ALA A 50 6.10 11.65 -7.36
CA ALA A 50 4.81 11.46 -8.01
C ALA A 50 4.38 12.66 -8.86
N PRO A 51 4.40 13.92 -8.38
CA PRO A 51 4.05 15.07 -9.22
C PRO A 51 4.94 15.19 -10.45
N LEU A 52 6.24 14.92 -10.33
CA LEU A 52 7.16 14.96 -11.47
C LEU A 52 6.81 13.88 -12.49
N ALA A 53 6.65 12.62 -12.06
CA ALA A 53 6.32 11.50 -12.93
C ALA A 53 4.97 11.70 -13.63
N PHE A 54 3.91 12.07 -12.88
CA PHE A 54 2.58 12.31 -13.44
C PHE A 54 2.58 13.52 -14.37
N SER A 55 3.30 14.59 -14.04
CA SER A 55 3.42 15.76 -14.92
C SER A 55 4.12 15.40 -16.22
N THR A 56 5.22 14.66 -16.18
CA THR A 56 5.93 14.23 -17.39
C THR A 56 5.03 13.40 -18.30
N VAL A 57 4.28 12.44 -17.75
CA VAL A 57 3.32 11.64 -18.52
C VAL A 57 2.21 12.53 -19.09
N TYR A 58 1.64 13.41 -18.27
CA TYR A 58 0.58 14.32 -18.71
C TYR A 58 1.04 15.23 -19.86
N PHE A 59 2.19 15.89 -19.73
CA PHE A 59 2.71 16.77 -20.77
C PHE A 59 3.05 16.01 -22.06
N ALA A 60 3.45 14.75 -21.96
CA ALA A 60 3.71 13.90 -23.12
C ALA A 60 2.42 13.50 -23.85
N THR A 61 1.32 13.24 -23.15
CA THR A 61 0.11 12.67 -23.76
C THR A 61 -1.03 13.67 -23.97
N GLN A 62 -1.05 14.80 -23.27
CA GLN A 62 -2.23 15.67 -23.19
C GLN A 62 -2.72 16.22 -24.54
N LYS A 63 -1.84 16.38 -25.53
CA LYS A 63 -2.20 16.99 -26.82
C LYS A 63 -3.04 16.06 -27.69
N GLU A 64 -2.75 14.76 -27.63
CA GLU A 64 -3.43 13.74 -28.43
C GLU A 64 -4.51 13.03 -27.62
N TRP A 65 -4.22 12.74 -26.35
CA TRP A 65 -5.14 12.03 -25.47
C TRP A 65 -4.95 12.47 -24.01
N PRO A 66 -5.71 13.49 -23.55
CA PRO A 66 -5.67 13.96 -22.16
C PRO A 66 -5.93 12.86 -21.13
N GLY A 67 -6.76 11.87 -21.48
CA GLY A 67 -7.11 10.75 -20.61
C GLY A 67 -6.01 9.70 -20.45
N ALA A 68 -4.97 9.69 -21.28
CA ALA A 68 -3.91 8.68 -21.24
C ALA A 68 -3.11 8.70 -19.91
N ILE A 69 -3.13 9.81 -19.17
CA ILE A 69 -2.54 9.87 -17.82
C ILE A 69 -3.17 8.84 -16.87
N TRP A 70 -4.44 8.47 -17.05
CA TRP A 70 -5.08 7.46 -16.21
C TRP A 70 -4.48 6.05 -16.42
N LEU A 71 -3.83 5.80 -17.56
CA LEU A 71 -3.12 4.54 -17.81
C LEU A 71 -1.93 4.35 -16.88
N SER A 72 -1.25 5.43 -16.46
CA SER A 72 -0.15 5.31 -15.49
C SER A 72 -0.67 4.93 -14.11
N VAL A 73 -1.85 5.42 -13.71
CA VAL A 73 -2.53 5.00 -12.47
C VAL A 73 -2.88 3.51 -12.52
N ILE A 74 -3.42 3.04 -13.65
CA ILE A 74 -3.75 1.63 -13.86
C ILE A 74 -2.46 0.78 -13.79
N ALA A 75 -1.40 1.19 -14.50
CA ALA A 75 -0.12 0.48 -14.50
C ALA A 75 0.48 0.37 -13.09
N ILE A 76 0.49 1.46 -12.31
CA ILE A 76 0.99 1.45 -10.93
C ILE A 76 0.16 0.50 -10.06
N ASN A 77 -1.16 0.54 -10.15
CA ASN A 77 -2.03 -0.33 -9.36
C ASN A 77 -1.91 -1.81 -9.76
N LEU A 78 -1.75 -2.10 -11.06
CA LEU A 78 -1.52 -3.45 -11.57
C LEU A 78 -0.21 -4.05 -11.06
N VAL A 79 0.80 -3.25 -10.73
CA VAL A 79 2.05 -3.73 -10.12
C VAL A 79 1.93 -3.78 -8.59
N ALA A 80 1.39 -2.72 -7.97
CA ALA A 80 1.33 -2.59 -6.52
C ALA A 80 0.42 -3.64 -5.87
N VAL A 81 -0.78 -3.89 -6.41
CA VAL A 81 -1.75 -4.81 -5.80
C VAL A 81 -1.20 -6.25 -5.76
N PRO A 82 -0.70 -6.85 -6.86
CA PRO A 82 -0.10 -8.18 -6.79
C PRO A 82 1.12 -8.25 -5.86
N LEU A 83 1.97 -7.22 -5.85
CA LEU A 83 3.15 -7.19 -4.97
C LEU A 83 2.73 -7.24 -3.49
N VAL A 84 1.73 -6.47 -3.10
CA VAL A 84 1.18 -6.48 -1.73
C VAL A 84 0.52 -7.82 -1.41
N LEU A 85 -0.28 -8.38 -2.33
CA LEU A 85 -0.96 -9.67 -2.12
C LEU A 85 0.03 -10.83 -2.01
N LEU A 86 1.07 -10.86 -2.83
CA LEU A 86 2.10 -11.90 -2.78
C LEU A 86 2.99 -11.77 -1.54
N GLY A 87 3.33 -10.53 -1.15
CA GLY A 87 4.10 -10.25 0.07
C GLY A 87 3.36 -10.68 1.35
N THR A 88 2.08 -10.32 1.46
CA THR A 88 1.24 -10.66 2.63
C THR A 88 0.96 -12.16 2.75
N ARG A 89 0.74 -12.87 1.63
CA ARG A 89 0.53 -14.33 1.63
C ARG A 89 1.73 -15.12 2.16
N ARG A 90 2.95 -14.67 1.86
CA ARG A 90 4.18 -15.35 2.33
C ARG A 90 4.34 -15.29 3.85
N HIS A 91 3.97 -14.18 4.49
CA HIS A 91 4.02 -14.07 5.94
C HIS A 91 2.99 -14.97 6.65
N GLN A 92 1.78 -15.11 6.07
CA GLN A 92 0.74 -15.98 6.64
C GLN A 92 1.14 -17.47 6.56
N ALA A 93 1.71 -17.90 5.43
CA ALA A 93 2.14 -19.29 5.23
C ALA A 93 3.26 -19.70 6.20
N SER A 94 4.22 -18.81 6.46
CA SER A 94 5.30 -19.04 7.41
C SER A 94 4.79 -19.16 8.86
N GLY A 95 3.80 -18.35 9.25
CA GLY A 95 3.19 -18.42 10.58
C GLY A 95 2.45 -19.74 10.84
N VAL A 96 1.73 -20.24 9.84
CA VAL A 96 1.01 -21.53 9.92
C VAL A 96 1.99 -22.70 10.01
N ALA A 97 3.09 -22.68 9.24
CA ALA A 97 4.10 -23.73 9.27
C ALA A 97 4.84 -23.81 10.62
N VAL A 98 5.16 -22.68 11.25
CA VAL A 98 5.79 -22.64 12.58
C VAL A 98 4.84 -23.15 13.67
N GLY A 99 3.57 -22.72 13.66
CA GLY A 99 2.56 -23.19 14.63
C GLY A 99 2.32 -24.70 14.55
N ALA A 100 2.29 -25.26 13.34
CA ALA A 100 2.13 -26.70 13.13
C ALA A 100 3.34 -27.52 13.64
N ASN A 101 4.55 -26.95 13.63
CA ASN A 101 5.76 -27.63 14.09
C ASN A 101 5.87 -27.64 15.62
N LEU A 102 5.51 -26.53 16.29
CA LEU A 102 5.50 -26.46 17.76
C LEU A 102 4.49 -27.41 18.42
N SER A 103 3.34 -27.63 17.77
CA SER A 103 2.34 -28.62 18.23
C SER A 103 2.81 -30.07 18.09
N ARG A 104 3.80 -30.35 17.25
CA ARG A 104 4.34 -31.70 17.03
C ARG A 104 5.51 -32.03 17.96
N SER A 105 6.27 -31.04 18.41
CA SER A 105 7.39 -31.24 19.35
C SER A 105 6.97 -31.33 20.82
N SER A 106 5.70 -31.07 21.13
CA SER A 106 5.13 -31.11 22.48
C SER A 106 4.44 -32.44 22.85
N PHE A 107 4.63 -33.48 22.03
CA PHE A 107 4.20 -34.87 22.26
C PHE A 107 5.40 -35.79 22.05
#